data_AF-A0A388T7R5-F1
#
_entry.id   AF-A0A388T7R5-F1
#
_cell.length_a   1.000
_cell.length_b   1.000
_cell.length_c   1.000
_cell.angle_alpha   90.00
_cell.angle_beta   90.00
_cell.angle_gamma   90.00
#
_symmetry.space_group_name_H-M   'P 1'
#
loop_
_entity.id
_entity.type
_entity.pdbx_description
1 polymer ?
#
loop_
_entity_poly.entity_id
_entity_poly.type
_entity_poly.pdbx_seq_one_letter_code
_entity_poly.pdbx_strand_id
1 'polypeptide(L)'
;MTLSAVTPAQIAAPLAALLPARRNIRWTIGHAPYGIRNNAPSSRLTNGRHSLIVAEEAGLIEVFADRPGLFPVHPDVVVDATDPAPALTLAARVLRSVLPDLDADAIRETARTKGWGRVLSDRAAELLELGFALIDQGAHTVPTEGVNGPGLAWTAHSGGTWGLWVYGLNRNLVLTYDGPVRGLYGFLPAVTTPYAGHGEDHAGSAFTRNLTDRLPQLRPVNDSEVQFGARREPSGWITAPTTDDPTDRADDDQRVVAEIGGLGVDLLLTTTAYLV
;
A
#
# COMPACT_ATOMS: atom_id res chain seq x y z
N MET A 1 11.52 31.68 27.44
CA MET A 1 11.44 30.60 26.44
C MET A 1 11.14 31.25 25.11
N THR A 2 12.15 31.37 24.25
CA THR A 2 11.95 31.76 22.85
C THR A 2 11.34 30.55 22.14
N LEU A 3 10.13 30.72 21.61
CA LEU A 3 9.56 29.80 20.61
C LEU A 3 10.56 29.78 19.45
N SER A 4 11.33 28.70 19.31
CA SER A 4 12.11 28.48 18.10
C SER A 4 11.11 28.47 16.95
N ALA A 5 11.27 29.39 16.00
CA ALA A 5 10.40 29.45 14.83
C ALA A 5 10.61 28.16 14.05
N VAL A 6 9.70 27.19 14.23
CA VAL A 6 9.69 25.97 13.43
C VAL A 6 9.29 26.40 12.03
N THR A 7 10.27 26.53 11.14
CA THR A 7 10.03 26.71 9.72
C THR A 7 9.20 25.51 9.23
N PRO A 8 8.07 25.71 8.54
CA PRO A 8 7.32 24.58 7.97
C PRO A 8 8.16 23.84 6.92
N ALA A 9 8.05 22.51 6.88
CA ALA A 9 8.67 21.70 5.86
C ALA A 9 7.99 21.97 4.51
N GLN A 10 8.77 22.27 3.47
CA GLN A 10 8.23 22.65 2.16
C GLN A 10 7.46 21.49 1.50
N ILE A 11 7.93 20.26 1.74
CA ILE A 11 7.34 19.03 1.22
C ILE A 11 5.96 18.69 1.82
N ALA A 12 5.58 19.31 2.95
CA ALA A 12 4.37 18.92 3.68
C ALA A 12 3.10 19.11 2.85
N ALA A 13 3.01 20.22 2.10
CA ALA A 13 1.87 20.51 1.24
C ALA A 13 1.74 19.55 0.03
N PRO A 14 2.77 19.36 -0.80
CA PRO A 14 2.68 18.40 -1.90
C PRO A 14 2.47 16.97 -1.41
N LEU A 15 3.07 16.56 -0.28
CA LEU A 15 2.81 15.24 0.30
C LEU A 15 1.34 15.10 0.73
N ALA A 16 0.79 16.07 1.48
CA ALA A 16 -0.61 16.03 1.94
C ALA A 16 -1.60 15.94 0.77
N ALA A 17 -1.30 16.57 -0.37
CA ALA A 17 -2.14 16.55 -1.57
C ALA A 17 -2.15 15.18 -2.27
N LEU A 18 -1.12 14.35 -2.09
CA LEU A 18 -1.01 13.02 -2.68
C LEU A 18 -1.59 11.91 -1.80
N LEU A 19 -1.87 12.19 -0.53
CA LEU A 19 -2.49 11.23 0.38
C LEU A 19 -4.03 11.27 0.23
N PRO A 20 -4.71 10.12 0.20
CA PRO A 20 -6.15 10.08 -0.01
C PRO A 20 -6.88 10.65 1.20
N ALA A 21 -8.06 11.21 0.95
CA ALA A 21 -9.01 11.48 2.02
C ALA A 21 -9.57 10.15 2.54
N ARG A 22 -9.73 10.02 3.85
CA ARG A 22 -10.34 8.85 4.47
C ARG A 22 -11.64 9.26 5.14
N ARG A 23 -12.74 8.63 4.75
CA ARG A 23 -14.11 8.98 5.15
C ARG A 23 -14.40 10.48 4.93
N ASN A 24 -13.97 10.99 3.77
CA ASN A 24 -14.04 12.42 3.39
C ASN A 24 -13.21 13.38 4.26
N ILE A 25 -12.31 12.87 5.12
CA ILE A 25 -11.39 13.70 5.89
C ILE A 25 -10.05 13.75 5.18
N ARG A 26 -9.68 14.94 4.70
CA ARG A 26 -8.40 15.21 4.05
C ARG A 26 -7.27 15.35 5.08
N TRP A 27 -6.05 15.13 4.62
CA TRP A 27 -4.86 15.47 5.38
C TRP A 27 -4.72 17.00 5.50
N THR A 28 -4.49 17.46 6.72
CA THR A 28 -4.28 18.88 7.06
C THR A 28 -2.87 19.07 7.59
N ILE A 29 -2.32 20.26 7.35
CA ILE A 29 -0.95 20.60 7.71
C ILE A 29 -0.99 21.54 8.90
N GLY A 30 -0.17 21.26 9.90
CA GLY A 30 -0.01 22.09 11.07
C GLY A 30 1.43 22.09 11.58
N HIS A 31 1.66 22.82 12.67
CA HIS A 31 2.95 22.82 13.33
C HIS A 31 3.25 21.45 13.96
N ALA A 32 4.49 21.00 13.80
CA ALA A 32 4.96 19.84 14.54
C ALA A 32 4.89 20.13 16.05
N PRO A 33 4.32 19.24 16.88
CA PRO A 33 4.14 19.48 18.31
C PRO A 33 5.48 19.50 19.08
N TYR A 34 6.54 18.99 18.47
CA TYR A 34 7.90 18.96 18.98
C TYR A 34 8.88 18.98 17.80
N GLY A 35 10.11 19.47 18.01
CA GLY A 35 11.18 19.37 17.03
C GLY A 35 11.74 17.95 17.01
N ILE A 36 11.63 17.24 15.87
CA ILE A 36 12.20 15.89 15.71
C ILE A 36 13.70 15.93 15.44
N ARG A 37 14.14 16.95 14.71
CA ARG A 37 15.53 17.23 14.39
C ARG A 37 15.88 18.64 14.82
N ASN A 38 17.13 18.86 15.21
CA ASN A 38 17.58 20.15 15.72
C ASN A 38 17.55 21.18 14.60
N ASN A 39 16.68 22.19 14.73
CA ASN A 39 16.53 23.31 13.78
C ASN A 39 16.12 22.91 12.35
N ALA A 40 15.63 21.69 12.13
CA ALA A 40 15.12 21.28 10.83
C ALA A 40 13.69 21.81 10.60
N PRO A 41 13.37 22.30 9.39
CA PRO A 41 11.99 22.55 9.00
C PRO A 41 11.13 21.32 9.25
N SER A 42 10.01 21.51 9.95
CA SER A 42 9.15 20.40 10.39
C SER A 42 7.68 20.76 10.29
N SER A 43 6.85 19.79 9.92
CA SER A 43 5.40 19.94 9.87
C SER A 43 4.69 18.67 10.27
N ARG A 44 3.51 18.82 10.89
CA ARG A 44 2.62 17.70 11.18
C ARG A 44 1.56 17.61 10.10
N LEU A 45 1.36 16.42 9.54
CA LEU A 45 0.22 16.09 8.70
C LEU A 45 -0.74 15.24 9.52
N THR A 46 -2.03 15.54 9.50
CA THR A 46 -3.05 14.72 10.17
C THR A 46 -4.36 14.68 9.42
N ASN A 47 -5.02 13.53 9.43
CA ASN A 47 -6.40 13.34 8.98
C ASN A 47 -7.36 13.04 10.16
N GLY A 48 -6.96 13.38 11.39
CA GLY A 48 -7.73 13.11 12.62
C GLY A 48 -7.65 11.66 13.13
N ARG A 49 -7.36 10.68 12.26
CA ARG A 49 -7.12 9.27 12.64
C ARG A 49 -5.63 8.99 12.82
N HIS A 50 -4.85 9.41 11.84
CA HIS A 50 -3.42 9.22 11.75
C HIS A 50 -2.70 10.56 11.80
N SER A 51 -1.44 10.52 12.20
CA SER A 51 -0.57 11.68 12.21
C SER A 51 0.82 11.26 11.74
N LEU A 52 1.39 12.11 10.89
CA LEU A 52 2.76 12.02 10.41
C LEU A 52 3.48 13.30 10.78
N ILE A 53 4.76 13.20 11.06
CA ILE A 53 5.64 14.36 11.17
C ILE A 53 6.67 14.24 10.06
N VAL A 54 6.87 15.34 9.36
CA VAL A 54 7.81 15.43 8.25
C VAL A 54 8.88 16.44 8.60
N ALA A 55 10.13 16.07 8.38
CA ALA A 55 11.30 16.91 8.64
C ALA A 55 12.21 16.94 7.40
N GLU A 56 12.84 18.09 7.18
CA GLU A 56 13.81 18.30 6.09
C GLU A 56 15.18 18.61 6.71
N GLU A 57 16.14 17.70 6.61
CA GLU A 57 17.46 17.88 7.24
C GLU A 57 18.57 17.38 6.32
N ALA A 58 19.62 18.20 6.13
CA ALA A 58 20.86 17.81 5.44
C ALA A 58 20.66 17.17 4.05
N GLY A 59 19.68 17.65 3.28
CA GLY A 59 19.37 17.11 1.95
C GLY A 59 18.53 15.83 1.97
N LEU A 60 17.99 15.46 3.13
CA LEU A 60 17.06 14.35 3.30
C LEU A 60 15.68 14.87 3.69
N ILE A 61 14.67 14.13 3.27
CA ILE A 61 13.29 14.31 3.68
C ILE A 61 12.88 13.06 4.46
N GLU A 62 12.54 13.27 5.72
CA GLU A 62 12.24 12.22 6.69
C GLU A 62 10.76 12.27 7.07
N VAL A 63 10.10 11.11 7.14
CA VAL A 63 8.73 10.96 7.64
C VAL A 63 8.73 10.04 8.84
N PHE A 64 8.04 10.48 9.88
CA PHE A 64 7.86 9.77 11.15
C PHE A 64 6.37 9.56 11.38
N ALA A 65 5.98 8.33 11.69
CA ALA A 65 4.64 8.03 12.18
C ALA A 65 4.51 8.48 13.64
N ASP A 66 3.54 9.35 13.91
CA ASP A 66 3.23 9.85 15.26
C ASP A 66 2.42 8.77 16.00
N ARG A 67 3.12 7.94 16.77
CA ARG A 67 2.53 6.84 17.55
C ARG A 67 2.32 7.28 19.00
N PRO A 68 1.10 7.19 19.55
CA PRO A 68 0.82 7.60 20.93
C PRO A 68 1.76 6.92 21.93
N GLY A 69 2.42 7.70 22.79
CA GLY A 69 3.31 7.19 23.84
C GLY A 69 4.71 6.76 23.37
N LEU A 70 5.04 6.96 22.09
CA LEU A 70 6.37 6.70 21.54
C LEU A 70 6.96 7.98 20.95
N PHE A 71 8.15 8.35 21.41
CA PHE A 71 8.90 9.43 20.77
C PHE A 71 9.56 8.88 19.49
N PRO A 72 9.32 9.48 18.30
CA PRO A 72 9.89 8.99 17.06
C PRO A 72 11.38 9.32 16.99
N VAL A 73 12.23 8.32 17.22
CA VAL A 73 13.70 8.45 17.18
C VAL A 73 14.29 8.13 15.81
N HIS A 74 13.63 7.23 15.05
CA HIS A 74 14.04 6.82 13.71
C HIS A 74 12.94 7.14 12.71
N PRO A 75 13.28 7.65 11.52
CA PRO A 75 12.31 7.88 10.46
C PRO A 75 11.75 6.56 9.96
N ASP A 76 10.44 6.53 9.69
CA ASP A 76 9.78 5.41 9.05
C ASP A 76 10.06 5.40 7.53
N VAL A 77 10.24 6.59 6.93
CA VAL A 77 10.64 6.76 5.54
C VAL A 77 11.70 7.86 5.42
N VAL A 78 12.69 7.62 4.58
CA VAL A 78 13.70 8.63 4.18
C VAL A 78 13.76 8.67 2.65
N VAL A 79 13.76 9.87 2.08
CA VAL A 79 13.96 10.13 0.65
C VAL A 79 15.00 11.23 0.50
N ASP A 80 15.89 11.07 -0.48
CA ASP A 80 16.87 12.10 -0.82
C ASP A 80 16.15 13.29 -1.48
N ALA A 81 16.48 14.51 -1.06
CA ALA A 81 15.89 15.73 -1.63
C ALA A 81 16.26 15.95 -3.11
N THR A 82 17.27 15.24 -3.62
CA THR A 82 17.65 15.24 -5.04
C THR A 82 16.84 14.29 -5.91
N ASP A 83 15.95 13.47 -5.32
CA ASP A 83 14.95 12.69 -6.08
C ASP A 83 14.15 13.65 -7.00
N PRO A 84 13.91 13.29 -8.27
CA PRO A 84 13.21 14.16 -9.22
C PRO A 84 11.74 14.43 -8.86
N ALA A 85 11.13 13.57 -8.04
CA ALA A 85 9.73 13.67 -7.60
C ALA A 85 9.61 13.23 -6.13
N PRO A 86 10.24 13.96 -5.18
CA PRO A 86 10.42 13.48 -3.81
C PRO A 86 9.08 13.31 -3.08
N ALA A 87 8.10 14.17 -3.35
CA ALA A 87 6.76 14.08 -2.77
C ALA A 87 6.03 12.80 -3.23
N LEU A 88 6.18 12.41 -4.49
CA LEU A 88 5.57 11.20 -5.04
C LEU A 88 6.24 9.94 -4.47
N THR A 89 7.57 9.92 -4.42
CA THR A 89 8.34 8.83 -3.81
C THR A 89 7.98 8.66 -2.33
N LEU A 90 7.85 9.77 -1.59
CA LEU A 90 7.40 9.78 -0.19
C LEU A 90 5.98 9.26 -0.05
N ALA A 91 5.02 9.76 -0.83
CA ALA A 91 3.63 9.33 -0.78
C ALA A 91 3.51 7.82 -1.04
N ALA A 92 4.19 7.30 -2.06
CA ALA A 92 4.19 5.87 -2.38
C ALA A 92 4.74 5.01 -1.23
N ARG A 93 5.81 5.45 -0.56
CA ARG A 93 6.35 4.74 0.62
C ARG A 93 5.41 4.84 1.83
N VAL A 94 4.87 6.03 2.10
CA VAL A 94 3.91 6.25 3.20
C VAL A 94 2.67 5.37 3.04
N LEU A 95 2.10 5.29 1.82
CA LEU A 95 0.92 4.49 1.52
C LEU A 95 1.19 2.98 1.65
N ARG A 96 2.38 2.52 1.26
CA ARG A 96 2.75 1.09 1.29
C ARG A 96 3.18 0.57 2.65
N SER A 97 3.87 1.38 3.47
CA SER A 97 4.46 0.87 4.72
C SER A 97 4.01 1.58 5.98
N VAL A 98 3.91 2.92 5.95
CA VAL A 98 3.64 3.70 7.17
C VAL A 98 2.17 3.64 7.58
N LEU A 99 1.26 3.92 6.65
CA LEU A 99 -0.18 3.93 6.95
C LEU A 99 -0.73 2.53 7.31
N PRO A 100 -0.33 1.44 6.63
CA PRO A 100 -0.72 0.10 7.05
C PRO A 100 -0.24 -0.25 8.47
N ASP A 101 0.98 0.13 8.85
CA ASP A 101 1.51 -0.09 10.20
C ASP A 101 0.72 0.72 11.25
N LEU A 102 0.40 1.99 10.97
CA LEU A 102 -0.45 2.81 11.84
C LEU A 102 -1.87 2.24 11.99
N ASP A 103 -2.43 1.69 10.91
CA ASP A 103 -3.71 1.00 10.97
C ASP A 103 -3.63 -0.26 11.84
N ALA A 104 -2.56 -1.05 11.72
CA ALA A 104 -2.36 -2.23 12.56
C ALA A 104 -2.24 -1.87 14.05
N ASP A 105 -1.53 -0.78 14.38
CA ASP A 105 -1.47 -0.24 15.75
C ASP A 105 -2.86 0.17 16.25
N ALA A 106 -3.61 0.92 15.45
CA ALA A 106 -4.97 1.36 15.79
C ALA A 106 -5.94 0.19 15.97
N ILE A 107 -5.81 -0.88 15.17
CA ILE A 107 -6.60 -2.10 15.28
C ILE A 107 -6.29 -2.84 16.56
N ARG A 108 -5.01 -3.02 16.91
CA ARG A 108 -4.61 -3.65 18.18
C ARG A 108 -5.18 -2.87 19.37
N GLU A 109 -5.08 -1.55 19.34
CA GLU A 109 -5.62 -0.71 20.39
C GLU A 109 -7.14 -0.78 20.49
N THR A 110 -7.83 -0.76 19.36
CA THR A 110 -9.29 -0.89 19.29
C THR A 110 -9.75 -2.26 19.78
N ALA A 111 -9.07 -3.33 19.39
CA ALA A 111 -9.36 -4.68 19.88
C ALA A 111 -9.21 -4.75 21.41
N ARG A 112 -8.14 -4.14 21.95
CA ARG A 112 -7.85 -4.09 23.38
C ARG A 112 -8.88 -3.29 24.18
N THR A 113 -9.31 -2.13 23.67
CA THR A 113 -10.12 -1.17 24.43
C THR A 113 -11.61 -1.22 24.15
N LYS A 114 -12.00 -1.61 22.93
CA LYS A 114 -13.39 -1.61 22.44
C LYS A 114 -13.86 -2.99 21.97
N GLY A 115 -12.97 -3.98 21.94
CA GLY A 115 -13.27 -5.36 21.53
C GLY A 115 -13.25 -5.58 20.02
N TRP A 116 -13.19 -6.86 19.64
CA TRP A 116 -13.08 -7.29 18.23
C TRP A 116 -14.32 -6.97 17.38
N GLY A 117 -15.51 -6.92 17.97
CA GLY A 117 -16.72 -6.51 17.25
C GLY A 117 -16.60 -5.11 16.65
N ARG A 118 -15.92 -4.19 17.37
CA ARG A 118 -15.68 -2.84 16.86
C ARG A 118 -14.69 -2.84 15.69
N VAL A 119 -13.62 -3.62 15.78
CA VAL A 119 -12.64 -3.78 14.68
C VAL A 119 -13.32 -4.26 13.40
N LEU A 120 -14.20 -5.26 13.49
CA LEU A 120 -14.93 -5.77 12.33
C LEU A 120 -15.87 -4.72 11.74
N SER A 121 -16.56 -3.94 12.58
CA SER A 121 -17.40 -2.82 12.12
C SER A 121 -16.59 -1.73 11.42
N ASP A 122 -15.41 -1.37 11.95
CA ASP A 122 -14.54 -0.38 11.32
C ASP A 122 -13.97 -0.89 9.98
N ARG A 123 -13.64 -2.19 9.87
CA ARG A 123 -13.23 -2.83 8.60
C ARG A 123 -14.36 -2.91 7.58
N ALA A 124 -15.58 -3.21 8.01
CA ALA A 124 -16.74 -3.20 7.11
C ALA A 124 -16.98 -1.79 6.53
N ALA A 125 -16.81 -0.74 7.34
CA ALA A 125 -16.90 0.63 6.85
C ALA A 125 -15.79 0.99 5.85
N GLU A 126 -14.57 0.46 6.02
CA GLU A 126 -13.47 0.63 5.06
C GLU A 126 -13.71 -0.11 3.74
N LEU A 127 -14.27 -1.33 3.80
CA LEU A 127 -14.71 -2.04 2.60
C LEU A 127 -15.80 -1.24 1.87
N LEU A 128 -16.81 -0.72 2.58
CA LEU A 128 -17.86 0.10 1.96
C LEU A 128 -17.29 1.34 1.27
N GLU A 129 -16.35 2.04 1.92
CA GLU A 129 -15.67 3.20 1.34
C GLU A 129 -14.95 2.84 0.03
N LEU A 130 -14.20 1.74 0.02
CA LEU A 130 -13.54 1.27 -1.20
C LEU A 130 -14.54 0.82 -2.26
N GLY A 131 -15.63 0.15 -1.87
CA GLY A 131 -16.70 -0.27 -2.77
C GLY A 131 -17.29 0.90 -3.54
N PHE A 132 -17.59 2.00 -2.85
CA PHE A 132 -18.04 3.23 -3.51
C PHE A 132 -16.96 3.83 -4.42
N ALA A 133 -15.70 3.86 -3.98
CA ALA A 133 -14.60 4.36 -4.81
C ALA A 133 -14.41 3.52 -6.09
N LEU A 134 -14.64 2.20 -6.04
CA LEU A 134 -14.63 1.33 -7.23
C LEU A 134 -15.83 1.59 -8.13
N ILE A 135 -17.02 1.78 -7.57
CA ILE A 135 -18.23 2.14 -8.33
C ILE A 135 -18.04 3.47 -9.07
N ASP A 136 -17.41 4.46 -8.43
CA ASP A 136 -17.09 5.75 -9.06
C ASP A 136 -16.13 5.61 -10.25
N GLN A 137 -15.31 4.55 -10.28
CA GLN A 137 -14.45 4.18 -11.41
C GLN A 137 -15.15 3.27 -12.43
N GLY A 138 -16.41 2.91 -12.22
CA GLY A 138 -17.23 2.11 -13.13
C GLY A 138 -17.26 0.61 -12.83
N ALA A 139 -16.71 0.15 -11.70
CA ALA A 139 -16.80 -1.25 -11.31
C ALA A 139 -18.18 -1.62 -10.73
N HIS A 140 -18.57 -2.89 -10.92
CA HIS A 140 -19.70 -3.50 -10.24
C HIS A 140 -19.21 -4.37 -9.10
N THR A 141 -19.25 -3.85 -7.88
CA THR A 141 -18.78 -4.55 -6.68
C THR A 141 -19.89 -5.38 -6.04
N VAL A 142 -19.59 -6.62 -5.68
CA VAL A 142 -20.49 -7.54 -4.98
C VAL A 142 -19.93 -7.80 -3.57
N PRO A 143 -20.71 -7.49 -2.51
CA PRO A 143 -20.37 -7.93 -1.16
C PRO A 143 -20.32 -9.46 -1.10
N THR A 144 -19.27 -9.99 -0.51
CA THR A 144 -19.07 -11.43 -0.40
C THR A 144 -18.64 -11.80 1.01
N GLU A 145 -18.97 -13.01 1.43
CA GLU A 145 -18.49 -13.60 2.68
C GLU A 145 -17.43 -14.63 2.33
N GLY A 146 -16.18 -14.36 2.70
CA GLY A 146 -15.07 -15.30 2.53
C GLY A 146 -14.89 -16.17 3.76
N VAL A 147 -14.03 -17.19 3.65
CA VAL A 147 -13.69 -18.13 4.73
C VAL A 147 -13.24 -17.43 6.03
N ASN A 148 -12.77 -16.17 5.94
CA ASN A 148 -12.17 -15.44 7.05
C ASN A 148 -12.85 -14.11 7.41
N GLY A 149 -13.98 -13.77 6.77
CA GLY A 149 -14.73 -12.57 7.06
C GLY A 149 -15.35 -11.89 5.83
N PRO A 150 -15.88 -10.67 5.99
CA PRO A 150 -16.47 -9.91 4.90
C PRO A 150 -15.41 -9.53 3.85
N GLY A 151 -15.86 -9.42 2.60
CA GLY A 151 -15.05 -9.02 1.48
C GLY A 151 -15.86 -8.37 0.36
N LEU A 152 -15.15 -8.00 -0.70
CA LEU A 152 -15.70 -7.45 -1.93
C LEU A 152 -15.13 -8.20 -3.12
N ALA A 153 -15.96 -8.51 -4.11
CA ALA A 153 -15.50 -9.05 -5.38
C ALA A 153 -16.01 -8.20 -6.54
N TRP A 154 -15.23 -8.08 -7.61
CA TRP A 154 -15.63 -7.37 -8.83
C TRP A 154 -14.84 -7.90 -10.02
N THR A 155 -15.35 -7.66 -11.22
CA THR A 155 -14.69 -8.00 -12.48
C THR A 155 -14.18 -6.73 -13.13
N ALA A 156 -12.89 -6.71 -13.48
CA ALA A 156 -12.27 -5.63 -14.22
C ALA A 156 -12.57 -5.74 -15.73
N HIS A 157 -12.47 -4.63 -16.45
CA HIS A 157 -12.63 -4.54 -17.91
C HIS A 157 -11.63 -5.42 -18.66
N SER A 158 -10.48 -5.71 -18.04
CA SER A 158 -9.47 -6.64 -18.56
C SER A 158 -9.94 -8.10 -18.62
N GLY A 159 -11.08 -8.42 -17.99
CA GLY A 159 -11.67 -9.76 -17.89
C GLY A 159 -11.26 -10.53 -16.63
N GLY A 160 -10.40 -9.94 -15.78
CA GLY A 160 -9.99 -10.55 -14.52
C GLY A 160 -10.96 -10.25 -13.37
N THR A 161 -11.06 -11.19 -12.44
CA THR A 161 -11.86 -11.05 -11.21
C THR A 161 -10.95 -10.71 -10.04
N TRP A 162 -11.25 -9.61 -9.37
CA TRP A 162 -10.61 -9.20 -8.14
C TRP A 162 -11.46 -9.60 -6.94
N GLY A 163 -10.81 -9.92 -5.83
CA GLY A 163 -11.42 -10.13 -4.53
C GLY A 163 -10.61 -9.42 -3.45
N LEU A 164 -11.28 -8.74 -2.53
CA LEU A 164 -10.66 -8.10 -1.37
C LEU A 164 -11.21 -8.72 -0.10
N TRP A 165 -10.32 -9.16 0.78
CA TRP A 165 -10.67 -9.92 1.97
C TRP A 165 -10.04 -9.33 3.22
N VAL A 166 -10.75 -9.39 4.34
CA VAL A 166 -10.20 -9.09 5.66
C VAL A 166 -9.64 -10.39 6.26
N TYR A 167 -8.31 -10.54 6.27
CA TYR A 167 -7.63 -11.79 6.62
C TYR A 167 -6.79 -11.71 7.92
N GLY A 168 -6.72 -12.82 8.65
CA GLY A 168 -5.79 -13.05 9.76
C GLY A 168 -6.10 -12.33 11.09
N LEU A 169 -5.24 -12.54 12.10
CA LEU A 169 -5.39 -11.98 13.46
C LEU A 169 -5.30 -10.45 13.48
N ASN A 170 -4.50 -9.84 12.61
CA ASN A 170 -4.39 -8.39 12.47
C ASN A 170 -5.45 -7.81 11.52
N ARG A 171 -6.30 -8.66 10.92
CA ARG A 171 -7.36 -8.26 10.00
C ARG A 171 -6.82 -7.38 8.87
N ASN A 172 -5.70 -7.79 8.28
CA ASN A 172 -5.08 -7.09 7.15
C ASN A 172 -5.94 -7.29 5.89
N LEU A 173 -5.86 -6.34 4.97
CA LEU A 173 -6.51 -6.47 3.68
C LEU A 173 -5.63 -7.33 2.75
N VAL A 174 -6.25 -8.32 2.13
CA VAL A 174 -5.63 -9.20 1.13
C VAL A 174 -6.43 -9.07 -0.15
N LEU A 175 -5.74 -8.71 -1.23
CA LEU A 175 -6.30 -8.60 -2.56
C LEU A 175 -5.92 -9.85 -3.37
N THR A 176 -6.92 -10.54 -3.90
CA THR A 176 -6.77 -11.68 -4.79
C THR A 176 -7.16 -11.30 -6.20
N TYR A 177 -6.52 -11.92 -7.18
CA TYR A 177 -6.82 -11.76 -8.60
C TYR A 177 -6.88 -13.11 -9.30
N ASP A 178 -7.84 -13.27 -10.20
CA ASP A 178 -7.94 -14.41 -11.11
C ASP A 178 -8.30 -13.89 -12.50
N GLY A 179 -7.38 -13.95 -13.45
CA GLY A 179 -7.58 -13.35 -14.77
C GLY A 179 -6.31 -13.30 -15.62
N PRO A 180 -6.34 -12.60 -16.76
CA PRO A 180 -5.16 -12.49 -17.62
C PRO A 180 -4.04 -11.67 -16.96
N VAL A 181 -2.78 -12.02 -17.21
CA VAL A 181 -1.60 -11.32 -16.65
C VAL A 181 -1.67 -9.81 -16.87
N ARG A 182 -2.11 -9.35 -18.05
CA ARG A 182 -2.21 -7.92 -18.37
C ARG A 182 -3.01 -7.08 -17.38
N GLY A 183 -4.01 -7.69 -16.73
CA GLY A 183 -4.82 -7.00 -15.72
C GLY A 183 -4.04 -6.61 -14.47
N LEU A 184 -2.86 -7.19 -14.24
CA LEU A 184 -2.00 -6.87 -13.11
C LEU A 184 -1.06 -5.70 -13.37
N TYR A 185 -0.74 -5.37 -14.63
CA TYR A 185 0.33 -4.40 -14.95
C TYR A 185 0.03 -2.97 -14.53
N GLY A 186 -1.26 -2.58 -14.41
CA GLY A 186 -1.63 -1.28 -13.87
C GLY A 186 -1.39 -1.18 -12.36
N PHE A 187 -1.76 -2.24 -11.62
CA PHE A 187 -1.77 -2.21 -10.16
C PHE A 187 -0.42 -2.60 -9.54
N LEU A 188 0.28 -3.58 -10.10
CA LEU A 188 1.53 -4.11 -9.51
C LEU A 188 2.60 -3.03 -9.26
N PRO A 189 2.86 -2.07 -10.17
CA PRO A 189 3.82 -1.00 -9.90
C PRO A 189 3.51 -0.16 -8.65
N ALA A 190 2.24 -0.06 -8.25
CA ALA A 190 1.83 0.68 -7.06
C ALA A 190 2.10 -0.08 -5.76
N VAL A 191 2.23 -1.42 -5.82
CA VAL A 191 2.44 -2.28 -4.64
C VAL A 191 3.84 -2.89 -4.57
N THR A 192 4.58 -2.95 -5.68
CA THR A 192 5.93 -3.53 -5.71
C THR A 192 7.00 -2.51 -5.34
N THR A 193 7.86 -2.86 -4.38
CA THR A 193 8.99 -2.00 -4.01
C THR A 193 10.00 -1.93 -5.16
N PRO A 194 10.38 -0.72 -5.64
CA PRO A 194 11.31 -0.57 -6.75
C PRO A 194 12.76 -0.84 -6.29
N TYR A 195 13.05 -2.08 -5.92
CA TYR A 195 14.42 -2.58 -5.84
C TYR A 195 14.75 -3.29 -7.14
N ALA A 196 16.00 -3.18 -7.60
CA ALA A 196 16.51 -4.07 -8.62
C ALA A 196 16.43 -5.50 -8.06
N GLY A 197 15.63 -6.37 -8.69
CA GLY A 197 15.63 -7.78 -8.35
C GLY A 197 17.05 -8.31 -8.41
N HIS A 198 17.45 -9.09 -7.41
CA HIS A 198 18.58 -10.00 -7.58
C HIS A 198 18.08 -11.13 -8.48
N GLY A 199 18.18 -10.91 -9.79
CA GLY A 199 17.99 -11.96 -10.78
C GLY A 199 19.36 -12.53 -11.14
N GLU A 200 19.61 -13.79 -10.80
CA GLU A 200 20.48 -14.60 -11.65
C GLU A 200 19.83 -14.60 -13.04
N ASP A 201 20.54 -14.16 -14.08
CA ASP A 201 20.01 -13.82 -15.42
C ASP A 201 19.21 -14.94 -16.11
N HIS A 202 19.13 -16.15 -15.54
CA HIS A 202 18.62 -17.37 -16.17
C HIS A 202 17.68 -18.23 -15.31
N ALA A 203 17.25 -17.77 -14.12
CA ALA A 203 16.32 -18.57 -13.30
C ALA A 203 14.86 -18.38 -13.73
N GLY A 204 14.24 -19.43 -14.29
CA GLY A 204 12.78 -19.49 -14.52
C GLY A 204 12.34 -19.91 -15.93
N SER A 205 11.04 -20.20 -16.06
CA SER A 205 10.36 -20.61 -17.30
C SER A 205 10.12 -19.41 -18.25
N ALA A 206 9.45 -19.63 -19.38
CA ALA A 206 9.01 -18.52 -20.24
C ALA A 206 8.00 -17.62 -19.50
N PHE A 207 7.09 -18.23 -18.75
CA PHE A 207 6.10 -17.54 -17.93
C PHE A 207 6.73 -16.59 -16.91
N THR A 208 7.65 -17.08 -16.06
CA THR A 208 8.23 -16.23 -15.01
C THR A 208 9.14 -15.15 -15.57
N ARG A 209 9.85 -15.43 -16.67
CA ARG A 209 10.64 -14.41 -17.38
C ARG A 209 9.78 -13.29 -17.95
N ASN A 210 8.64 -13.59 -18.57
CA ASN A 210 7.73 -12.56 -19.06
C ASN A 210 7.26 -11.59 -17.95
N LEU A 211 7.03 -12.12 -16.75
CA LEU A 211 6.66 -11.32 -15.59
C LEU A 211 7.84 -10.47 -15.09
N THR A 212 9.02 -11.06 -14.93
CA THR A 212 10.20 -10.35 -14.41
C THR A 212 10.77 -9.32 -15.38
N ASP A 213 10.66 -9.55 -16.70
CA ASP A 213 11.10 -8.60 -17.72
C ASP A 213 10.30 -7.30 -17.67
N ARG A 214 9.01 -7.38 -17.32
CA ARG A 214 8.13 -6.23 -17.17
C ARG A 214 8.16 -5.62 -15.77
N LEU A 215 8.32 -6.46 -14.77
CA LEU A 215 8.37 -6.07 -13.36
C LEU A 215 9.62 -6.69 -12.71
N PRO A 216 10.78 -6.03 -12.83
CA PRO A 216 12.06 -6.54 -12.30
C PRO A 216 12.09 -6.72 -10.78
N GLN A 217 11.06 -6.26 -10.07
CA GLN A 217 10.88 -6.43 -8.63
C GLN A 217 10.37 -7.83 -8.27
N LEU A 218 9.85 -8.58 -9.24
CA LEU A 218 9.38 -9.94 -9.07
C LEU A 218 10.56 -10.91 -8.97
N ARG A 219 10.41 -11.95 -8.16
CA ARG A 219 11.43 -12.99 -7.93
C ARG A 219 10.85 -14.35 -8.27
N PRO A 220 11.37 -15.06 -9.28
CA PRO A 220 10.97 -16.43 -9.58
C PRO A 220 11.21 -17.35 -8.38
N VAL A 221 10.20 -18.15 -8.02
CA VAL A 221 10.31 -19.19 -6.99
C VAL A 221 10.45 -20.56 -7.62
N ASN A 222 9.73 -20.79 -8.71
CA ASN A 222 9.77 -21.99 -9.54
C ASN A 222 9.31 -21.63 -10.97
N ASP A 223 8.99 -22.63 -11.79
CA ASP A 223 8.59 -22.43 -13.19
C ASP A 223 7.20 -21.80 -13.37
N SER A 224 6.33 -21.86 -12.36
CA SER A 224 4.96 -21.36 -12.45
C SER A 224 4.65 -20.23 -11.47
N GLU A 225 5.59 -19.81 -10.63
CA GLU A 225 5.34 -18.84 -9.57
C GLU A 225 6.46 -17.77 -9.45
N VAL A 226 6.03 -16.53 -9.27
CA VAL A 226 6.88 -15.41 -8.85
C VAL A 226 6.35 -14.80 -7.56
N GLN A 227 7.25 -14.27 -6.75
CA GLN A 227 6.94 -13.58 -5.50
C GLN A 227 7.52 -12.17 -5.46
N PHE A 228 6.92 -11.31 -4.65
CA PHE A 228 7.43 -9.97 -4.40
C PHE A 228 7.17 -9.54 -2.96
N GLY A 229 7.82 -8.45 -2.58
CA GLY A 229 7.60 -7.77 -1.31
C GLY A 229 8.89 -7.56 -0.52
N ALA A 230 8.80 -6.58 0.36
CA ALA A 230 9.86 -6.18 1.28
C ALA A 230 9.30 -6.12 2.71
N ARG A 231 10.19 -5.99 3.69
CA ARG A 231 9.80 -5.86 5.09
C ARG A 231 8.89 -4.63 5.26
N ARG A 232 7.70 -4.84 5.85
CA ARG A 232 6.67 -3.80 6.07
C ARG A 232 6.08 -3.19 4.80
N GLU A 233 6.28 -3.79 3.64
CA GLU A 233 5.62 -3.39 2.40
C GLU A 233 4.66 -4.49 1.93
N PRO A 234 3.76 -4.20 0.97
CA PRO A 234 2.92 -5.23 0.38
C PRO A 234 3.78 -6.36 -0.18
N SER A 235 3.29 -7.58 0.00
CA SER A 235 3.96 -8.79 -0.45
C SER A 235 2.96 -9.75 -1.00
N GLY A 236 3.38 -10.57 -1.95
CA GLY A 236 2.46 -11.46 -2.63
C GLY A 236 3.14 -12.42 -3.57
N TRP A 237 2.30 -13.19 -4.25
CA TRP A 237 2.69 -14.15 -5.27
C TRP A 237 1.77 -14.02 -6.48
N ILE A 238 2.30 -14.42 -7.63
CA ILE A 238 1.58 -14.55 -8.90
C ILE A 238 1.95 -15.93 -9.43
N THR A 239 0.95 -16.75 -9.76
CA THR A 239 1.18 -18.13 -10.17
C THR A 239 0.26 -18.55 -11.32
N ALA A 240 0.67 -19.58 -12.06
CA ALA A 240 -0.23 -20.27 -12.98
C ALA A 240 -1.38 -20.93 -12.19
N PRO A 241 -2.63 -20.94 -12.69
CA PRO A 241 -3.79 -21.44 -11.96
C PRO A 241 -3.65 -22.89 -11.51
N THR A 242 -2.97 -23.71 -12.32
CA THR A 242 -2.66 -25.10 -12.00
C THR A 242 -1.20 -25.42 -12.31
N THR A 243 -0.65 -26.44 -11.64
CA THR A 243 0.73 -26.91 -11.90
C THR A 243 0.90 -27.54 -13.27
N ASP A 244 -0.20 -27.92 -13.92
CA ASP A 244 -0.20 -28.60 -15.23
C ASP A 244 -0.34 -27.59 -16.39
N ASP A 245 -0.56 -26.30 -16.10
CA ASP A 245 -0.65 -25.28 -17.13
C ASP A 245 0.71 -25.06 -17.81
N PRO A 246 0.75 -24.92 -19.14
CA PRO A 246 1.99 -24.75 -19.88
C PRO A 246 2.73 -23.48 -19.47
N THR A 247 3.95 -23.64 -18.94
CA THR A 247 4.88 -22.55 -18.55
C THR A 247 5.93 -22.25 -19.64
N ASP A 248 5.88 -22.99 -20.75
CA ASP A 248 6.70 -22.78 -21.95
C ASP A 248 6.19 -21.63 -22.83
N ARG A 249 5.01 -21.08 -22.50
CA ARG A 249 4.43 -19.90 -23.16
C ARG A 249 4.54 -18.67 -22.27
N ALA A 250 4.65 -17.52 -22.92
CA ALA A 250 4.73 -16.19 -22.34
C ALA A 250 3.74 -15.29 -23.08
N ASP A 251 2.51 -15.21 -22.57
CA ASP A 251 1.47 -14.35 -23.13
C ASP A 251 0.82 -13.53 -22.02
N ASP A 252 0.53 -12.27 -22.31
CA ASP A 252 -0.17 -11.34 -21.44
C ASP A 252 -1.63 -11.75 -21.19
N ASP A 253 -2.16 -12.58 -22.08
CA ASP A 253 -3.52 -13.12 -22.02
C ASP A 253 -3.58 -14.44 -21.25
N GLN A 254 -2.42 -14.99 -20.87
CA GLN A 254 -2.35 -16.16 -20.01
C GLN A 254 -3.07 -15.88 -18.69
N ARG A 255 -3.93 -16.80 -18.28
CA ARG A 255 -4.61 -16.71 -16.99
C ARG A 255 -3.60 -16.94 -15.86
N VAL A 256 -3.70 -16.13 -14.81
CA VAL A 256 -2.94 -16.24 -13.57
C VAL A 256 -3.85 -16.07 -12.36
N VAL A 257 -3.36 -16.57 -11.24
CA VAL A 257 -3.90 -16.26 -9.91
C VAL A 257 -2.85 -15.46 -9.15
N ALA A 258 -3.28 -14.45 -8.41
CA ALA A 258 -2.39 -13.70 -7.53
C ALA A 258 -3.01 -13.43 -6.17
N GLU A 259 -2.16 -13.32 -5.16
CA GLU A 259 -2.53 -12.87 -3.82
C GLU A 259 -1.55 -11.79 -3.37
N ILE A 260 -2.08 -10.69 -2.84
CA ILE A 260 -1.33 -9.51 -2.44
C ILE A 260 -1.79 -9.12 -1.03
N GLY A 261 -0.93 -9.35 -0.06
CA GLY A 261 -1.16 -9.03 1.35
C GLY A 261 -0.44 -7.76 1.81
N GLY A 262 -0.72 -7.36 3.04
CA GLY A 262 -0.08 -6.18 3.65
C GLY A 262 -0.62 -4.85 3.13
N LEU A 263 -1.81 -4.84 2.53
CA LEU A 263 -2.40 -3.65 1.91
C LEU A 263 -3.11 -2.77 2.96
N GLY A 264 -2.88 -1.47 2.86
CA GLY A 264 -3.70 -0.45 3.54
C GLY A 264 -4.84 0.01 2.64
N VAL A 265 -5.96 0.44 3.25
CA VAL A 265 -7.08 0.99 2.47
C VAL A 265 -6.70 2.29 1.78
N ASP A 266 -5.82 3.10 2.36
CA ASP A 266 -5.36 4.35 1.73
C ASP A 266 -4.67 4.06 0.39
N LEU A 267 -3.78 3.05 0.35
CA LEU A 267 -3.15 2.61 -0.90
C LEU A 267 -4.22 2.18 -1.92
N LEU A 268 -5.16 1.33 -1.51
CA LEU A 268 -6.24 0.84 -2.37
C LEU A 268 -7.09 1.98 -2.95
N LEU A 269 -7.43 2.99 -2.12
CA LEU A 269 -8.18 4.18 -2.55
C LEU A 269 -7.42 5.01 -3.59
N THR A 270 -6.09 5.09 -3.49
CA THR A 270 -5.27 5.79 -4.50
C THR A 270 -5.11 5.01 -5.81
N THR A 271 -5.39 3.71 -5.80
CA THR A 271 -5.14 2.81 -6.93
C THR A 271 -6.41 2.26 -7.57
N THR A 272 -7.61 2.71 -7.17
CA THR A 272 -8.88 2.16 -7.66
C THR A 272 -9.00 2.18 -9.18
N ALA A 273 -8.48 3.20 -9.85
CA ALA A 273 -8.46 3.28 -11.31
C ALA A 273 -7.69 2.13 -11.99
N TYR A 274 -6.72 1.51 -11.31
CA TYR A 274 -5.97 0.35 -11.82
C TYR A 274 -6.63 -1.00 -11.53
N LEU A 275 -7.70 -0.99 -10.72
CA LEU A 275 -8.41 -2.18 -10.29
C LEU A 275 -9.69 -2.43 -11.10
N VAL A 276 -10.06 -1.50 -11.99
CA VAL A 276 -11.29 -1.54 -12.78
C VAL A 276 -11.00 -1.82 -14.24
#